data_AF-A0A846G6R6-F1
#
_entry.id   AF-A0A846G6R6-F1
#
_cell.length_a   1.000
_cell.length_b   1.000
_cell.length_c   1.000
_cell.angle_alpha   90.00
_cell.angle_beta   90.00
_cell.angle_gamma   90.00
#
_symmetry.space_group_name_H-M   'P 1'
#
loop_
_entity.id
_entity.type
_entity.pdbx_description
1 polymer ?
#
loop_
_entity_poly.entity_id
_entity_poly.type
_entity_poly.pdbx_seq_one_letter_code
_entity_poly.pdbx_strand_id
1 'polypeptide(L)'
;MHLAFVWTWIGYNDAHVADTENPECWIGFMKPQPTDPKTRLYDVCDMAWKFIRIETTTEEEFEGWIKGRFYPNNFGSQLNGYWEIKRFPLEQLSTMYTIQTLVVSELTEKFNQLGKNSTVKSM
;
A
#
# COMPACT_ATOMS: atom_id res chain seq x y z
N MET A 1 12.25 1.32 7.20
CA MET A 1 12.10 1.58 5.76
C MET A 1 10.65 1.97 5.48
N HIS A 2 10.41 2.97 4.64
CA HIS A 2 9.07 3.28 4.14
C HIS A 2 9.05 3.00 2.64
N LEU A 3 7.99 2.37 2.15
CA LEU A 3 7.76 2.15 0.73
C LEU A 3 6.46 2.86 0.35
N ALA A 4 6.46 3.47 -0.83
CA ALA A 4 5.27 3.99 -1.48
C ALA A 4 5.20 3.42 -2.89
N PHE A 5 4.00 3.17 -3.38
CA PHE A 5 3.80 2.64 -4.73
C PHE A 5 2.53 3.20 -5.36
N VAL A 6 2.53 3.16 -6.68
CA VAL A 6 1.35 3.32 -7.53
C VAL A 6 1.28 2.08 -8.40
N TRP A 7 0.13 1.41 -8.40
CA TRP A 7 -0.06 0.16 -9.11
C TRP A 7 -1.31 0.28 -9.98
N THR A 8 -1.21 -0.11 -11.25
CA THR A 8 -2.36 -0.22 -12.14
C THR A 8 -2.77 -1.69 -12.21
N TRP A 9 -4.00 -1.99 -11.79
CA TRP A 9 -4.55 -3.32 -11.78
C TRP A 9 -5.70 -3.40 -12.78
N ILE A 10 -5.63 -4.39 -13.66
CA ILE A 10 -6.60 -4.58 -14.74
C ILE A 10 -7.97 -5.07 -14.27
N GLY A 11 -8.10 -5.43 -12.98
CA GLY A 11 -9.35 -5.83 -12.34
C GLY A 11 -9.66 -7.32 -12.37
N TYR A 12 -8.79 -8.18 -12.92
CA TYR A 12 -9.05 -9.62 -12.94
C TYR A 12 -7.79 -10.49 -13.03
N ASN A 13 -7.93 -11.79 -12.73
CA ASN A 13 -6.90 -12.84 -12.87
C ASN A 13 -5.65 -12.65 -11.99
N ASP A 14 -5.79 -12.00 -10.84
CA ASP A 14 -4.72 -11.97 -9.84
C ASP A 14 -4.99 -13.03 -8.76
N ALA A 15 -4.02 -13.89 -8.46
CA ALA A 15 -4.16 -14.91 -7.42
C ALA A 15 -4.27 -14.32 -6.01
N HIS A 16 -4.10 -13.01 -5.89
CA HIS A 16 -3.89 -12.29 -4.65
C HIS A 16 -4.87 -11.13 -4.44
N VAL A 17 -5.82 -10.92 -5.34
CA VAL A 17 -6.86 -9.88 -5.21
C VAL A 17 -8.15 -10.41 -5.84
N ALA A 18 -9.30 -10.17 -5.22
CA ALA A 18 -10.58 -10.56 -5.83
C ALA A 18 -10.84 -9.76 -7.11
N ASP A 19 -11.47 -10.33 -8.13
CA ASP A 19 -11.79 -9.59 -9.36
C ASP A 19 -12.70 -8.37 -9.09
N THR A 20 -12.53 -7.30 -9.86
CA THR A 20 -13.36 -6.09 -9.87
C THR A 20 -14.03 -5.91 -11.23
N GLU A 21 -15.15 -5.18 -11.24
CA GLU A 21 -15.88 -4.90 -12.48
C GLU A 21 -15.09 -4.03 -13.46
N ASN A 22 -14.22 -3.15 -12.94
CA ASN A 22 -13.44 -2.20 -13.70
C ASN A 22 -11.96 -2.22 -13.28
N PRO A 23 -11.03 -1.88 -14.19
CA PRO A 23 -9.64 -1.63 -13.85
C PRO A 23 -9.49 -0.54 -12.79
N GLU A 24 -8.50 -0.71 -11.92
CA GLU A 24 -8.22 0.19 -10.81
C GLU A 24 -6.77 0.69 -10.81
N CYS A 25 -6.55 1.85 -10.20
CA CYS A 25 -5.26 2.33 -9.77
C CYS A 25 -5.22 2.33 -8.25
N TRP A 26 -4.19 1.72 -7.69
CA TRP A 26 -3.95 1.66 -6.27
C TRP A 26 -2.77 2.54 -5.94
N ILE A 27 -2.93 3.35 -4.90
CA ILE A 27 -1.80 4.00 -4.25
C ILE A 27 -1.62 3.35 -2.89
N GLY A 28 -0.38 3.18 -2.45
CA GLY A 28 -0.14 2.58 -1.16
C GLY A 28 1.11 3.09 -0.47
N PHE A 29 1.04 3.06 0.85
CA PHE A 29 2.14 3.31 1.76
C PHE A 29 2.30 2.12 2.67
N MET A 30 3.54 1.76 2.92
CA MET A 30 3.81 0.68 3.85
C MET A 30 5.11 0.89 4.59
N LYS A 31 5.17 0.32 5.79
CA LYS A 31 6.35 0.29 6.63
C LYS A 31 6.66 -1.16 7.01
N PRO A 32 7.04 -2.01 6.03
CA PRO A 32 7.38 -3.39 6.31
C PRO A 32 8.68 -3.44 7.11
N GLN A 33 8.72 -4.39 8.05
CA GLN A 33 9.85 -4.64 8.93
C GLN A 33 10.17 -6.13 8.83
N PRO A 34 11.14 -6.53 8.00
CA PRO A 34 11.54 -7.92 7.91
C PRO A 34 12.10 -8.39 9.25
N THR A 35 11.80 -9.63 9.62
CA THR A 35 12.36 -10.25 10.84
C THR A 35 13.87 -10.46 10.73
N ASP A 36 14.39 -10.72 9.52
CA ASP A 36 15.82 -10.75 9.24
C ASP A 36 16.29 -9.39 8.68
N PRO A 37 17.18 -8.65 9.39
CA PRO A 37 17.71 -7.38 8.92
C PRO A 37 18.55 -7.48 7.64
N LYS A 38 18.98 -8.68 7.22
CA LYS A 38 19.71 -8.94 5.96
C LYS A 38 18.78 -9.18 4.76
N THR A 39 17.47 -9.24 4.97
CA THR A 39 16.50 -9.41 3.90
C THR A 39 16.67 -8.31 2.86
N ARG A 40 16.78 -8.68 1.57
CA ARG A 40 16.96 -7.70 0.50
C ARG A 40 15.68 -6.92 0.29
N LEU A 41 15.81 -5.66 -0.13
CA LEU A 41 14.67 -4.79 -0.45
C LEU A 41 13.69 -5.46 -1.43
N TYR A 42 14.20 -6.12 -2.47
CA TYR A 42 13.38 -6.82 -3.45
C TYR A 42 12.51 -7.89 -2.79
N ASP A 43 13.07 -8.70 -1.89
CA ASP A 43 12.36 -9.77 -1.21
C ASP A 43 11.30 -9.19 -0.24
N VAL A 44 11.58 -8.04 0.39
CA VAL A 44 10.60 -7.32 1.21
C VAL A 44 9.42 -6.84 0.36
N CYS A 45 9.66 -6.26 -0.81
CA CYS A 45 8.60 -5.80 -1.72
C CYS A 45 7.73 -6.96 -2.21
N ASP A 46 8.36 -8.07 -2.63
CA ASP A 46 7.66 -9.28 -3.09
C ASP A 46 6.80 -9.89 -1.97
N MET A 47 7.36 -10.04 -0.77
CA MET A 47 6.59 -10.51 0.39
C MET A 47 5.44 -9.56 0.75
N ALA A 48 5.66 -8.25 0.72
CA ALA A 48 4.62 -7.29 1.04
C ALA A 48 3.46 -7.36 0.04
N TRP A 49 3.75 -7.42 -1.25
CA TRP A 49 2.75 -7.55 -2.30
C TRP A 49 1.98 -8.87 -2.18
N LYS A 50 2.69 -9.97 -1.96
CA LYS A 50 2.09 -11.29 -1.72
C LYS A 50 1.37 -11.39 -0.39
N PHE A 51 1.56 -10.50 0.57
CA PHE A 51 0.82 -10.54 1.82
C PHE A 51 -0.50 -9.79 1.74
N ILE A 52 -0.50 -8.63 1.08
CA ILE A 52 -1.67 -7.74 1.07
C ILE A 52 -2.82 -8.43 0.33
N ARG A 53 -3.87 -8.73 1.08
CA ARG A 53 -5.16 -9.23 0.60
C ARG A 53 -6.23 -8.32 1.15
N ILE A 54 -6.79 -7.44 0.34
CA ILE A 54 -7.75 -6.43 0.81
C ILE A 54 -8.95 -7.11 1.48
N GLU A 55 -9.32 -8.30 1.04
CA GLU A 55 -10.48 -9.04 1.53
C GLU A 55 -10.25 -9.72 2.88
N THR A 56 -9.01 -10.07 3.21
CA THR A 56 -8.71 -10.93 4.39
C THR A 56 -7.69 -10.34 5.36
N THR A 57 -6.95 -9.31 4.96
CA THR A 57 -5.91 -8.67 5.80
C THR A 57 -6.24 -7.23 6.17
N THR A 58 -7.40 -6.72 5.75
CA THR A 58 -7.90 -5.41 6.15
C THR A 58 -8.32 -5.42 7.62
N GLU A 59 -7.82 -4.45 8.37
CA GLU A 59 -8.19 -4.19 9.76
C GLU A 59 -9.15 -2.99 9.88
N GLU A 60 -8.96 -1.98 9.04
CA GLU A 60 -9.71 -0.71 9.11
C GLU A 60 -9.87 -0.12 7.70
N GLU A 61 -11.00 0.55 7.47
CA GLU A 61 -11.18 1.45 6.33
C GLU A 61 -11.67 2.82 6.82
N PHE A 62 -10.99 3.89 6.41
CA PHE A 62 -11.35 5.26 6.77
C PHE A 62 -10.97 6.23 5.64
N GLU A 63 -11.92 7.08 5.22
CA GLU A 63 -11.72 8.06 4.13
C GLU A 63 -11.16 7.45 2.83
N GLY A 64 -11.60 6.22 2.52
CA GLY A 64 -11.15 5.44 1.35
C GLY A 64 -9.75 4.82 1.50
N TRP A 65 -9.07 5.05 2.62
CA TRP A 65 -7.84 4.35 2.96
C TRP A 65 -8.16 3.04 3.69
N ILE A 66 -7.75 1.94 3.08
CA ILE A 66 -7.80 0.59 3.60
C ILE A 66 -6.47 0.32 4.30
N LYS A 67 -6.50 -0.18 5.52
CA LYS A 67 -5.30 -0.40 6.33
C LYS A 67 -5.24 -1.81 6.89
N GLY A 68 -4.03 -2.29 7.09
CA GLY A 68 -3.77 -3.54 7.79
C GLY A 68 -2.35 -3.63 8.32
N ARG A 69 -2.04 -4.74 8.99
CA ARG A 69 -0.72 -5.02 9.55
C ARG A 69 -0.09 -6.22 8.89
N PHE A 70 1.23 -6.14 8.72
CA PHE A 70 2.00 -7.34 8.43
C PHE A 70 2.23 -8.08 9.74
N TYR A 71 2.09 -9.40 9.68
CA TYR A 71 2.49 -10.29 10.74
C TYR A 71 3.18 -11.52 10.14
N PRO A 72 4.24 -12.03 10.79
CA PRO A 72 4.87 -13.26 10.36
C PRO A 72 3.87 -14.42 10.37
N ASN A 73 3.91 -15.25 9.35
CA ASN A 73 3.02 -16.41 9.26
C ASN A 73 3.71 -17.61 8.62
N ASN A 74 3.12 -18.79 8.81
CA ASN A 74 3.65 -20.05 8.30
C ASN A 74 3.56 -20.17 6.76
N PHE A 75 2.90 -19.21 6.09
CA PHE A 75 2.74 -19.17 4.64
C PHE A 75 3.83 -18.31 3.95
N GLY A 76 4.89 -17.95 4.68
CA GLY A 76 6.09 -17.35 4.11
C GLY A 76 6.18 -15.82 4.24
N SER A 77 5.24 -15.17 4.94
CA SER A 77 5.45 -13.78 5.34
C SER A 77 6.40 -13.73 6.53
N GLN A 78 7.51 -13.01 6.37
CA GLN A 78 8.47 -12.71 7.44
C GLN A 78 8.47 -11.22 7.78
N LEU A 79 7.34 -10.55 7.54
CA LEU A 79 7.19 -9.12 7.72
C LEU A 79 6.36 -8.79 8.96
N ASN A 80 6.81 -7.77 9.71
CA ASN A 80 6.01 -7.00 10.65
C ASN A 80 5.72 -5.60 10.07
N GLY A 81 4.92 -4.80 10.78
CA GLY A 81 4.65 -3.42 10.42
C GLY A 81 3.24 -3.20 9.90
N TYR A 82 3.05 -2.20 9.04
CA TYR A 82 1.72 -1.83 8.54
C TYR A 82 1.74 -1.44 7.07
N TRP A 83 0.56 -1.47 6.47
CA TRP A 83 0.28 -1.01 5.12
C TRP A 83 -1.03 -0.24 5.08
N GLU A 84 -1.11 0.69 4.14
CA GLU A 84 -2.29 1.50 3.83
C GLU A 84 -2.41 1.59 2.31
N ILE A 85 -3.59 1.35 1.77
CA ILE A 85 -3.90 1.41 0.34
C ILE A 85 -5.15 2.23 0.11
N LYS A 86 -5.17 3.02 -0.96
CA LYS A 86 -6.38 3.66 -1.48
C LYS A 86 -6.54 3.27 -2.94
N ARG A 87 -7.77 2.92 -3.31
CA ARG A 87 -8.13 2.42 -4.65
C ARG A 87 -8.93 3.45 -5.41
N PHE A 88 -8.69 3.55 -6.70
CA PHE A 88 -9.41 4.43 -7.62
C PHE A 88 -9.79 3.64 -8.87
N PRO A 89 -11.05 3.62 -9.30
CA PRO A 89 -11.40 3.17 -10.65
C PRO A 89 -10.59 3.98 -11.69
N LEU A 90 -9.99 3.32 -12.69
CA LEU A 90 -9.16 4.01 -13.68
C LEU A 90 -9.94 5.05 -14.48
N GLU A 91 -11.24 4.87 -14.65
CA GLU A 91 -12.14 5.85 -15.29
C GLU A 91 -12.14 7.22 -14.58
N GLN A 92 -11.93 7.24 -13.26
CA GLN A 92 -11.83 8.48 -12.47
C GLN A 92 -10.49 9.19 -12.66
N LEU A 93 -9.49 8.49 -13.23
CA LEU A 93 -8.15 8.99 -13.52
C LEU A 93 -7.95 9.29 -15.01
N SER A 94 -9.00 9.76 -15.68
CA SER A 94 -9.03 9.97 -17.14
C SER A 94 -8.28 11.23 -17.62
N THR A 95 -7.82 12.10 -16.72
CA THR A 95 -7.08 13.31 -17.07
C THR A 95 -5.84 13.52 -16.20
N MET A 96 -4.89 14.32 -16.68
CA MET A 96 -3.73 14.73 -15.88
C MET A 96 -4.14 15.52 -14.64
N TYR A 97 -5.22 16.30 -14.72
CA TYR A 97 -5.77 17.02 -13.56
C TYR A 97 -6.24 16.05 -12.48
N THR A 98 -7.05 15.04 -12.83
CA THR A 98 -7.54 14.02 -11.88
C THR A 98 -6.40 13.17 -11.31
N ILE A 99 -5.38 12.84 -12.10
CA ILE A 99 -4.19 12.14 -11.59
C ILE A 99 -3.45 13.03 -10.58
N GLN A 100 -3.26 14.32 -10.90
CA GLN A 100 -2.57 15.23 -10.01
C GLN A 100 -3.32 15.40 -8.68
N THR A 101 -4.65 15.56 -8.71
CA THR A 101 -5.45 15.80 -7.51
C THR A 101 -5.70 14.56 -6.68
N LEU A 102 -5.98 13.41 -7.31
CA LEU A 102 -6.38 12.19 -6.60
C LEU A 102 -5.23 11.25 -6.25
N VAL A 103 -4.13 11.30 -7.00
CA VAL A 103 -2.97 10.40 -6.78
C VAL A 103 -1.79 11.19 -6.22
N VAL A 104 -1.33 12.21 -6.95
CA VAL A 104 -0.07 12.90 -6.61
C VAL A 104 -0.20 13.71 -5.32
N SER A 105 -1.28 14.48 -5.16
CA SER A 105 -1.52 15.27 -3.94
C SER A 105 -1.67 14.38 -2.71
N GLU A 106 -2.45 13.30 -2.80
CA GLU A 106 -2.66 12.32 -1.72
C GLU A 106 -1.34 11.68 -1.27
N LEU A 107 -0.53 11.21 -2.22
CA LEU A 107 0.81 10.67 -1.92
C LEU A 107 1.69 11.74 -1.25
N THR A 108 1.67 12.98 -1.77
CA THR A 108 2.47 14.09 -1.24
C THR A 108 2.07 14.42 0.21
N GLU A 109 0.78 14.46 0.52
CA GLU A 109 0.29 14.69 1.87
C GLU A 109 0.71 13.59 2.85
N LYS A 110 0.55 12.33 2.45
CA LYS A 110 1.01 11.18 3.26
C LYS A 110 2.52 11.21 3.50
N PHE A 111 3.33 11.50 2.48
CA PHE A 111 4.77 11.69 2.63
C PHE A 111 5.11 12.82 3.61
N ASN A 112 4.41 13.94 3.52
CA ASN A 112 4.60 15.08 4.42
C ASN A 112 4.21 14.74 5.87
N GLN A 113 3.14 13.98 6.09
CA GLN A 113 2.75 13.50 7.41
C GLN A 113 3.83 12.59 8.02
N LEU A 114 4.40 11.68 7.23
CA LEU A 114 5.52 10.84 7.67
C LEU A 114 6.74 11.68 8.06
N GLY A 115 7.07 12.70 7.26
CA GLY A 115 8.17 13.63 7.54
C GLY A 115 7.98 14.46 8.82
N LYS A 116 6.74 14.91 9.09
CA LYS A 116 6.40 15.65 10.31
C LYS A 116 6.48 14.78 11.57
N ASN A 117 6.04 13.52 11.47
CA ASN A 117 6.07 12.57 12.58
C ASN A 117 7.50 12.13 12.96
N SER A 118 8.47 12.23 12.03
CA SER A 118 9.90 12.02 12.35
C SER A 118 10.52 13.17 13.16
N THR A 119 10.04 14.40 12.99
CA THR A 119 10.60 15.59 13.69
C THR A 119 10.13 15.70 15.13
N VAL A 120 8.93 15.19 15.45
CA VAL A 120 8.37 15.23 16.82
C VAL A 120 9.03 14.20 17.74
N LYS A 121 9.62 13.13 17.22
CA LYS A 121 10.33 12.11 18.03
C LYS A 121 11.78 12.47 18.38
N SER A 122 12.27 13.63 17.92
CA SER A 122 13.64 14.11 18.19
C SER A 122 13.71 15.33 19.12
N MET A 123 12.64 15.61 19.87
CA MET A 123 12.64 16.59 20.97
C MET A 123 12.43 15.91 22.31
#